data_AF-A0A962YPJ3-F1
#
_entry.id   AF-A0A962YPJ3-F1
#
_cell.length_a   1.000
_cell.length_b   1.000
_cell.length_c   1.000
_cell.angle_alpha   90.00
_cell.angle_beta   90.00
_cell.angle_gamma   90.00
#
_symmetry.space_group_name_H-M   'P 1'
#
loop_
_entity.id
_entity.type
_entity.pdbx_description
1 polymer ?
#
loop_
_entity_poly.entity_id
_entity_poly.type
_entity_poly.pdbx_seq_one_letter_code
_entity_poly.pdbx_strand_id
1 'polypeptide(L)'
;MTMELLWLLLPVAAASGWWAARRRPVDCQGVTIRNADYFKGLNYLIDDQPDQAIEVFTRMADIDRDTAEIHLALGNLFRRRGEVDRAIHIHGSLITRVNLTADQ
;
A
#
# COMPACT_ATOMS: atom_id res chain seq x y z
N MET A 1 -20.60 41.52 20.25
CA MET A 1 -21.00 41.13 18.87
C MET A 1 -20.10 40.05 18.27
N THR A 2 -18.82 39.93 18.65
CA THR A 2 -17.88 38.92 18.12
C THR A 2 -18.11 37.49 18.62
N MET A 3 -18.66 37.31 19.84
CA MET A 3 -18.85 35.99 20.46
C MET A 3 -19.97 35.17 19.80
N GLU A 4 -21.06 35.82 19.38
CA GLU A 4 -22.18 35.17 18.67
C GLU A 4 -21.75 34.62 17.30
N LEU A 5 -20.84 35.32 16.62
CA LEU A 5 -20.33 34.92 15.31
C LEU A 5 -19.48 33.64 15.41
N LEU A 6 -18.75 33.46 16.51
CA LEU A 6 -17.87 32.31 16.74
C LEU A 6 -18.69 31.02 16.94
N TRP A 7 -19.85 31.12 17.60
CA TRP A 7 -20.78 30.01 17.76
C TRP A 7 -21.45 29.60 16.43
N LEU A 8 -21.75 30.54 15.54
CA LEU A 8 -22.31 30.25 14.21
C LEU A 8 -21.27 29.61 13.27
N LEU A 9 -19.98 29.84 13.50
CA LEU A 9 -18.91 29.31 12.66
C LEU A 9 -18.74 27.78 12.84
N LEU A 10 -19.02 27.28 14.05
CA LEU A 10 -18.89 25.86 14.41
C LEU A 10 -19.78 24.92 13.55
N PRO A 11 -21.10 25.14 13.42
CA PRO A 11 -21.95 24.32 12.56
C PRO A 11 -21.61 24.48 11.07
N VAL A 12 -21.15 25.65 10.63
CA VAL A 12 -20.71 25.89 9.25
C VAL A 12 -19.44 25.12 8.94
N ALA A 13 -18.46 25.10 9.86
CA ALA A 13 -17.25 24.30 9.74
C ALA A 13 -17.58 22.80 9.72
N ALA A 14 -18.49 22.34 10.58
CA ALA A 14 -18.94 20.95 10.58
C ALA A 14 -19.67 20.57 9.28
N ALA A 15 -20.57 21.42 8.79
CA ALA A 15 -21.32 21.19 7.55
C ALA A 15 -20.41 21.18 6.32
N SER A 16 -19.45 22.12 6.24
CA SER A 16 -18.48 22.18 5.16
C SER A 16 -17.50 21.01 5.19
N GLY A 17 -17.00 20.62 6.36
CA GLY A 17 -16.19 19.42 6.56
C GLY A 17 -16.93 18.14 6.16
N TRP A 18 -18.20 18.00 6.56
CA TRP A 18 -19.03 16.86 6.20
C TRP A 18 -19.33 16.79 4.69
N TRP A 19 -19.63 17.93 4.07
CA TRP A 19 -19.86 18.00 2.63
C TRP A 19 -18.60 17.70 1.82
N ALA A 20 -17.44 18.20 2.27
CA ALA A 20 -16.15 17.87 1.69
C ALA A 20 -15.82 16.38 1.85
N ALA A 21 -16.09 15.79 3.02
CA ALA A 21 -15.90 14.35 3.27
C ALA A 21 -16.82 13.48 2.41
N ARG A 22 -18.09 13.87 2.25
CA ARG A 22 -19.08 13.15 1.44
C ARG A 22 -18.76 13.18 -0.06
N ARG A 23 -17.94 14.14 -0.49
CA ARG A 23 -17.44 14.26 -1.87
C ARG A 23 -16.15 13.49 -2.13
N ARG A 24 -15.49 12.96 -1.10
CA ARG A 24 -14.33 12.07 -1.28
C ARG A 24 -14.86 10.67 -1.60
N PRO A 25 -14.70 10.16 -2.84
CA PRO A 25 -14.89 8.74 -3.06
C PRO A 25 -13.83 8.03 -2.20
N VAL A 26 -14.28 7.28 -1.19
CA VAL A 26 -13.41 6.33 -0.51
C VAL A 26 -13.14 5.23 -1.52
N ASP A 27 -11.90 5.10 -1.96
CA ASP A 27 -11.49 4.11 -2.97
C ASP A 27 -11.48 2.70 -2.37
N CYS A 28 -12.67 2.17 -2.09
CA CYS A 28 -12.85 0.79 -1.64
C CYS A 28 -12.64 -0.22 -2.78
N GLN A 29 -12.81 0.21 -4.04
CA GLN A 29 -12.61 -0.64 -5.21
C GLN A 29 -11.12 -0.96 -5.42
N GLY A 30 -10.23 0.03 -5.30
CA GLY A 30 -8.78 -0.20 -5.36
C GLY A 30 -8.28 -1.17 -4.29
N VAL A 31 -8.80 -1.05 -3.05
CA VAL A 31 -8.42 -1.94 -1.94
C VAL A 31 -8.86 -3.39 -2.19
N THR A 32 -10.08 -3.61 -2.71
CA THR A 32 -10.59 -4.96 -2.97
C THR A 32 -9.87 -5.64 -4.14
N ILE A 33 -9.56 -4.91 -5.22
CA ILE A 33 -8.78 -5.43 -6.35
C ILE A 33 -7.36 -5.80 -5.91
N ARG A 34 -6.69 -4.93 -5.13
CA ARG A 34 -5.34 -5.19 -4.60
C ARG A 34 -5.29 -6.45 -3.72
N ASN A 35 -6.30 -6.65 -2.88
CA ASN A 35 -6.39 -7.86 -2.06
C ASN A 35 -6.55 -9.11 -2.94
N ALA A 36 -7.36 -9.05 -4.00
CA ALA A 36 -7.56 -10.18 -4.91
C ALA A 36 -6.26 -10.57 -5.62
N ASP A 37 -5.48 -9.59 -6.09
CA ASP A 37 -4.18 -9.84 -6.74
C ASP A 37 -3.15 -10.41 -5.76
N TYR A 38 -3.16 -9.95 -4.50
CA TYR A 38 -2.31 -10.52 -3.44
C TYR A 38 -2.58 -12.02 -3.23
N PHE A 39 -3.86 -12.38 -3.06
CA PHE A 39 -4.25 -13.78 -2.90
C PHE A 39 -3.95 -14.60 -4.14
N LYS A 40 -4.07 -14.02 -5.33
CA LYS A 40 -3.67 -14.67 -6.59
C LYS A 40 -2.18 -14.98 -6.62
N GLY A 41 -1.32 -14.01 -6.26
CA GLY A 41 0.13 -14.22 -6.17
C GLY A 41 0.51 -15.30 -5.16
N LEU A 42 -0.17 -15.33 -4.00
CA LEU A 42 -0.02 -16.39 -3.00
C LEU A 42 -0.47 -17.76 -3.52
N ASN A 43 -1.56 -17.82 -4.27
CA ASN A 43 -2.01 -19.09 -4.83
C ASN A 43 -0.96 -19.69 -5.78
N TYR A 44 -0.32 -18.86 -6.61
CA TYR A 44 0.81 -19.30 -7.43
C TYR A 44 2.01 -19.79 -6.62
N LEU A 45 2.27 -19.22 -5.44
CA LEU A 45 3.32 -19.74 -4.54
C LEU A 45 2.97 -21.12 -3.97
N ILE A 46 1.71 -21.34 -3.64
CA ILE A 46 1.22 -22.62 -3.11
C ILE A 46 1.23 -23.70 -4.20
N ASP A 47 0.91 -23.32 -5.43
CA ASP A 47 0.89 -24.18 -6.62
C ASP A 47 2.28 -24.39 -7.25
N ASP A 48 3.35 -23.90 -6.61
CA ASP A 48 4.75 -23.98 -7.07
C ASP A 48 4.97 -23.37 -8.47
N GLN A 49 4.31 -22.24 -8.74
CA GLN A 49 4.40 -21.45 -9.97
C GLN A 49 5.11 -20.10 -9.71
N PRO A 50 6.42 -20.11 -9.42
CA PRO A 50 7.13 -18.91 -8.97
C PRO A 50 7.22 -17.80 -10.01
N ASP A 51 7.34 -18.13 -11.31
CA ASP A 51 7.43 -17.12 -12.36
C ASP A 51 6.14 -16.28 -12.48
N GLN A 52 4.97 -16.93 -12.32
CA GLN A 52 3.67 -16.23 -12.33
C GLN A 52 3.46 -15.43 -11.04
N ALA A 53 3.88 -15.98 -9.90
CA ALA A 53 3.87 -15.25 -8.63
C ALA A 53 4.73 -13.97 -8.71
N ILE A 54 5.93 -14.06 -9.30
CA ILE A 54 6.82 -12.90 -9.52
C ILE A 54 6.11 -11.85 -10.36
N GLU A 55 5.50 -12.22 -11.49
CA GLU A 55 4.80 -11.26 -12.36
C GLU A 55 3.69 -10.50 -11.61
N VAL A 56 2.86 -11.22 -10.85
CA VAL A 56 1.76 -10.62 -10.08
C VAL A 56 2.29 -9.67 -9.02
N PHE A 57 3.24 -10.12 -8.20
CA PHE A 57 3.78 -9.28 -7.13
C PHE A 57 4.61 -8.11 -7.65
N THR A 58 5.32 -8.23 -8.77
CA THR A 58 6.00 -7.09 -9.42
C THR A 58 5.00 -6.04 -9.87
N ARG A 59 3.89 -6.46 -10.51
CA ARG A 59 2.82 -5.53 -10.90
C ARG A 59 2.20 -4.83 -9.69
N MET A 60 1.98 -5.56 -8.60
CA MET A 60 1.45 -4.96 -7.37
C MET A 60 2.45 -3.99 -6.73
N ALA A 61 3.76 -4.29 -6.76
CA ALA A 61 4.80 -3.40 -6.26
C ALA A 61 4.91 -2.10 -7.07
N ASP A 62 4.61 -2.13 -8.38
CA ASP A 62 4.58 -0.93 -9.21
C ASP A 62 3.40 0.00 -8.84
N ILE A 63 2.26 -0.57 -8.46
CA ILE A 63 1.05 0.15 -8.06
C ILE A 63 1.18 0.68 -6.62
N ASP A 64 1.67 -0.15 -5.71
CA ASP A 64 1.85 0.18 -4.29
C ASP A 64 3.27 -0.16 -3.86
N ARG A 65 4.15 0.83 -3.97
CA ARG A 65 5.57 0.70 -3.65
C ARG A 65 5.85 0.62 -2.16
N ASP A 66 4.87 0.88 -1.29
CA ASP A 66 5.06 1.04 0.15
C ASP A 66 4.59 -0.19 0.96
N THR A 67 3.97 -1.17 0.29
CA THR A 67 3.51 -2.37 0.98
C THR A 67 4.67 -3.34 1.26
N ALA A 68 5.10 -3.39 2.52
CA ALA A 68 6.19 -4.26 2.97
C ALA A 68 5.97 -5.76 2.63
N GLU A 69 4.73 -6.22 2.69
CA GLU A 69 4.35 -7.63 2.43
C GLU A 69 4.70 -8.06 0.99
N ILE A 70 4.49 -7.19 0.00
CA ILE A 70 4.78 -7.49 -1.41
C ILE A 70 6.29 -7.65 -1.60
N HIS A 71 7.10 -6.76 -1.02
CA HIS A 71 8.56 -6.82 -1.09
C HIS A 71 9.13 -8.05 -0.36
N LEU A 72 8.52 -8.43 0.77
CA LEU A 72 8.89 -9.66 1.48
C LEU A 72 8.59 -10.92 0.64
N ALA A 73 7.42 -10.95 -0.01
CA ALA A 73 7.05 -12.04 -0.91
C ALA A 73 8.00 -12.14 -2.12
N LEU A 74 8.31 -11.00 -2.77
CA LEU A 74 9.28 -10.94 -3.86
C LEU A 74 10.67 -11.43 -3.44
N GLY A 75 11.18 -10.96 -2.29
CA GLY A 75 12.49 -11.38 -1.79
C GLY A 75 12.57 -12.88 -1.48
N ASN A 76 11.50 -13.46 -0.93
CA ASN A 76 11.42 -14.91 -0.69
C ASN A 76 11.42 -15.71 -2.01
N LEU A 77 10.69 -15.22 -3.03
CA LEU A 77 10.69 -15.79 -4.38
C LEU A 77 12.08 -15.80 -5.01
N PHE A 78 12.78 -14.68 -4.99
CA PHE A 78 14.13 -14.59 -5.54
C PHE A 78 15.13 -15.46 -4.79
N ARG A 79 14.98 -15.62 -3.46
CA ARG A 79 15.77 -16.60 -2.69
C ARG A 79 15.54 -18.04 -3.14
N ARG A 80 14.29 -18.43 -3.37
CA ARG A 80 13.94 -19.80 -3.82
C ARG A 80 14.46 -20.10 -5.24
N ARG A 81 14.53 -19.08 -6.09
CA ARG A 81 15.07 -19.16 -7.46
C ARG A 81 16.61 -19.14 -7.51
N GLY A 82 17.29 -18.87 -6.39
CA GLY A 82 18.75 -18.71 -6.34
C GLY A 82 19.25 -17.32 -6.74
N GLU A 83 18.35 -16.36 -7.00
CA GLU A 83 18.66 -14.96 -7.31
C GLU A 83 18.87 -14.15 -6.02
N VAL A 84 19.81 -14.59 -5.19
CA VAL A 84 20.03 -14.03 -3.84
C VAL A 84 20.37 -12.54 -3.88
N ASP A 85 21.15 -12.08 -4.86
CA ASP A 85 21.52 -10.66 -5.00
C ASP A 85 20.29 -9.76 -5.23
N ARG A 86 19.32 -10.22 -6.03
CA ARG A 86 18.06 -9.49 -6.22
C ARG A 86 17.23 -9.47 -4.95
N ALA A 87 17.17 -10.58 -4.23
CA ALA A 87 16.47 -10.64 -2.94
C ALA A 87 17.07 -9.67 -1.91
N ILE A 88 18.40 -9.59 -1.83
CA ILE A 88 19.10 -8.63 -0.95
C ILE A 88 18.75 -7.20 -1.34
N HIS A 89 18.78 -6.88 -2.63
CA HIS A 89 18.44 -5.53 -3.11
C HIS A 89 17.00 -5.12 -2.73
N ILE A 90 16.03 -6.03 -2.93
CA ILE A 90 14.63 -5.79 -2.59
C ILE A 90 14.46 -5.59 -1.08
N HIS A 91 15.06 -6.44 -0.24
CA HIS A 91 15.02 -6.28 1.21
C HIS A 91 15.75 -5.01 1.70
N GLY A 92 16.84 -4.61 1.06
CA GLY A 92 17.56 -3.38 1.38
C GLY A 92 16.72 -2.12 1.12
N SER A 93 15.94 -2.11 0.03
CA SER A 93 15.06 -0.98 -0.32
C SER A 93 13.99 -0.68 0.74
N LEU A 94 13.59 -1.69 1.53
CA LEU A 94 12.68 -1.53 2.67
C LEU A 94 13.38 -0.81 3.85
N ILE A 95 14.64 -1.15 4.15
CA ILE A 95 15.39 -0.60 5.28
C ILE A 95 15.72 0.88 5.06
N THR A 96 16.07 1.26 3.83
CA THR A 96 16.36 2.66 3.48
C THR A 96 15.12 3.56 3.62
N ARG A 97 13.91 3.02 3.37
CA ARG A 97 12.65 3.77 3.54
C ARG A 97 12.26 3.96 5.00
N VAL A 98 12.42 2.95 5.85
CA VAL A 98 12.12 3.07 7.30
C VAL A 98 12.96 4.17 7.95
N ASN A 99 14.22 4.33 7.54
CA ASN A 99 15.08 5.39 8.05
C ASN A 99 14.61 6.79 7.59
N LEU A 100 14.11 6.93 6.35
CA LEU A 100 13.56 8.20 5.86
C LEU A 100 12.30 8.64 6.62
N THR A 101 11.47 7.71 7.10
CA THR A 101 10.31 8.02 7.94
C THR A 101 10.63 8.25 9.41
N ALA A 102 11.80 7.80 9.90
CA ALA A 102 12.21 7.99 11.29
C ALA A 102 12.95 9.32 11.53
N ASP A 103 13.52 9.90 10.47
CA ASP A 103 14.27 11.17 10.49
C ASP A 103 13.45 12.40 10.03
N GLN A 104 12.12 12.28 9.87
CA GLN A 104 11.19 13.39 9.60
C GLN A 104 10.21 13.60 10.74
#